data_AF-A0A7S0LPJ1-F1
#
_entry.id   AF-A0A7S0LPJ1-F1
#
_cell.length_a   1.000
_cell.length_b   1.000
_cell.length_c   1.000
_cell.angle_alpha   90.00
_cell.angle_beta   90.00
_cell.angle_gamma   90.00
#
_symmetry.space_group_name_H-M   'P 1'
#
loop_
_entity.id
_entity.type
_entity.pdbx_description
1 polymer ?
#
loop_
_entity_poly.entity_id
_entity_poly.type
_entity_poly.pdbx_seq_one_letter_code
_entity_poly.pdbx_strand_id
1 'polypeptide(L)'
;AAAATVAASFRSDEKEREYEVDCVRERCIGNGGEPQYLVKWKGFGETEDSWEPWSGLYNCQSFIRKFHEAELAAGCLDLYWAVACPATYETDVDLPAWRVATRRTASGREQKTFFGPLGEHVRSRSRAQQLTRLYPLPSSWHAAAQPASGLVKAQNPAATELIV
;
A
#
# COMPACT_ATOMS: atom_id res chain seq x y z
N ALA A 1 8.98 -9.58 59.13
CA ALA A 1 9.29 -8.31 58.45
C ALA A 1 8.89 -8.45 56.99
N ALA A 2 7.99 -7.57 56.54
CA ALA A 2 7.44 -7.54 55.19
C ALA A 2 8.40 -6.82 54.24
N ALA A 3 8.49 -7.30 53.00
CA ALA A 3 9.00 -6.53 51.87
C ALA A 3 8.21 -6.93 50.63
N ALA A 4 7.06 -6.28 50.43
CA ALA A 4 6.31 -6.34 49.19
C ALA A 4 7.02 -5.44 48.17
N THR A 5 7.62 -6.04 47.14
CA THR A 5 8.12 -5.30 45.98
C THR A 5 6.95 -5.10 45.02
N VAL A 6 6.47 -3.86 44.95
CA VAL A 6 5.47 -3.43 43.96
C VAL A 6 6.21 -3.26 42.64
N ALA A 7 6.09 -4.24 41.74
CA ALA A 7 6.58 -4.11 40.37
C ALA A 7 5.71 -3.08 39.65
N ALA A 8 6.29 -1.94 39.32
CA ALA A 8 5.65 -0.91 38.51
C ALA A 8 5.33 -1.48 37.12
N SER A 9 4.03 -1.62 36.82
CA SER A 9 3.53 -1.80 35.47
C SER A 9 3.79 -0.51 34.69
N PHE A 10 4.87 -0.47 33.92
CA PHE A 10 5.14 0.62 32.98
C PHE A 10 4.25 0.42 31.75
N ARG A 11 3.26 1.33 31.65
CA ARG A 11 2.23 1.52 30.62
C ARG A 11 2.64 1.06 29.21
N SER A 12 2.00 -0.02 28.75
CA SER A 12 1.97 -0.42 27.33
C SER A 12 0.68 0.03 26.61
N ASP A 13 -0.25 0.69 27.31
CA ASP A 13 -1.60 1.02 26.78
C ASP A 13 -1.70 2.30 25.93
N GLU A 14 -0.63 3.09 25.79
CA GLU A 14 -0.73 4.38 25.07
C GLU A 14 -0.67 4.26 23.54
N LYS A 15 -0.15 3.15 22.99
CA LYS A 15 0.02 2.98 21.53
C LYS A 15 -1.17 2.33 20.81
N GLU A 16 -2.20 1.88 21.53
CA GLU A 16 -3.37 1.20 20.95
C GLU A 16 -4.66 2.02 21.08
N ARG A 17 -4.55 3.35 21.22
CA ARG A 17 -5.75 4.19 21.23
C ARG A 17 -6.29 4.35 19.82
N GLU A 18 -7.59 4.11 19.67
CA GLU A 18 -8.33 4.34 18.45
C GLU A 18 -8.79 5.81 18.39
N TYR A 19 -8.62 6.44 17.23
CA TYR A 19 -9.01 7.82 16.98
C TYR A 19 -9.87 7.89 15.71
N GLU A 20 -10.80 8.84 15.67
CA GLU A 20 -11.67 9.02 14.49
C GLU A 20 -10.93 9.83 13.42
N VAL A 21 -10.90 9.29 12.20
CA VAL A 21 -10.35 9.97 11.03
C VAL A 21 -11.32 11.04 10.55
N ASP A 22 -10.82 12.25 10.33
CA ASP A 22 -11.55 13.33 9.65
C ASP A 22 -11.39 13.19 8.12
N CYS A 23 -10.15 13.13 7.64
CA CYS A 23 -9.85 12.87 6.24
C CYS A 23 -8.41 12.39 6.01
N VAL A 24 -8.15 11.85 4.81
CA VAL A 24 -6.80 11.52 4.33
C VAL A 24 -6.28 12.70 3.50
N ARG A 25 -5.07 13.15 3.79
CA ARG A 25 -4.46 14.36 3.19
C ARG A 25 -3.43 14.02 2.13
N GLU A 26 -2.58 13.06 2.42
CA GLU A 26 -1.48 12.66 1.54
C GLU A 26 -1.27 11.15 1.59
N ARG A 27 -0.46 10.66 0.65
CA ARG A 27 -0.09 9.26 0.52
C ARG A 27 1.38 9.13 0.16
N CYS A 28 2.04 8.15 0.74
CA CYS A 28 3.39 7.74 0.34
C CYS A 28 3.52 6.20 0.37
N ILE A 29 4.65 5.68 -0.12
CA ILE A 29 5.00 4.26 0.01
C ILE A 29 6.05 4.13 1.11
N GLY A 30 5.70 3.39 2.17
CA GLY A 30 6.65 3.10 3.25
C GLY A 30 7.74 2.13 2.81
N ASN A 31 8.81 2.04 3.61
CA ASN A 31 9.99 1.19 3.32
C ASN A 31 9.66 -0.30 3.07
N GLY A 32 8.55 -0.79 3.62
CA GLY A 32 8.07 -2.17 3.42
C GLY A 32 7.23 -2.39 2.16
N GLY A 33 7.03 -1.34 1.34
CA GLY A 33 6.17 -1.39 0.16
C GLY A 33 4.69 -1.17 0.43
N GLU A 34 4.29 -1.08 1.69
CA GLU A 34 2.92 -0.80 2.08
C GLU A 34 2.64 0.71 1.97
N PRO A 35 1.49 1.12 1.41
CA PRO A 35 1.12 2.52 1.37
C PRO A 35 0.83 3.04 2.78
N GLN A 36 1.26 4.27 3.03
CA GLN A 36 0.96 5.02 4.24
C GLN A 36 0.17 6.27 3.86
N TYR A 37 -0.63 6.77 4.79
CA TYR A 37 -1.50 7.90 4.58
C TYR A 37 -1.28 8.93 5.68
N LEU A 38 -1.19 10.20 5.29
CA LEU A 38 -1.21 11.30 6.25
C LEU A 38 -2.67 11.53 6.64
N VAL A 39 -2.97 11.28 7.91
CA VAL A 39 -4.33 11.30 8.44
C VAL A 39 -4.55 12.57 9.23
N LYS A 40 -5.61 13.29 8.86
CA LYS A 40 -6.17 14.33 9.71
C LYS A 40 -7.12 13.72 10.71
N TRP A 41 -6.85 13.94 11.99
CA TRP A 41 -7.65 13.41 13.09
C TRP A 41 -8.79 14.35 13.48
N LYS A 42 -9.96 13.79 13.76
CA LYS A 42 -11.14 14.59 14.12
C LYS A 42 -10.99 15.23 15.49
N GLY A 43 -11.21 16.54 15.56
CA GLY A 43 -11.07 17.32 16.80
C GLY A 43 -9.64 17.72 17.13
N PHE A 44 -8.67 17.40 16.28
CA PHE A 44 -7.26 17.78 16.43
C PHE A 44 -6.83 18.78 15.35
N GLY A 45 -5.81 19.58 15.69
CA GLY A 45 -5.18 20.50 14.74
C GLY A 45 -4.33 19.77 13.71
N GLU A 46 -4.00 20.43 12.60
CA GLU A 46 -3.16 19.85 11.52
C GLU A 46 -1.74 19.49 12.00
N THR A 47 -1.28 20.07 13.11
CA THR A 47 0.00 19.72 13.74
C THR A 47 0.02 18.31 14.33
N GLU A 48 -1.16 17.71 14.54
CA GLU A 48 -1.32 16.35 15.06
C GLU A 48 -1.48 15.32 13.92
N ASP A 49 -1.51 15.76 12.66
CA ASP A 49 -1.64 14.85 11.53
C ASP A 49 -0.44 13.89 11.50
N SER A 50 -0.72 12.59 11.34
CA SER A 50 0.30 11.55 11.42
C SER A 50 0.24 10.59 10.23
N TRP A 51 1.39 10.00 9.91
CA TRP A 51 1.51 8.98 8.88
C TRP A 51 1.13 7.61 9.43
N GLU A 52 -0.01 7.10 8.97
CA GLU A 52 -0.52 5.80 9.40
C GLU A 52 -0.38 4.76 8.28
N PRO A 53 0.11 3.54 8.58
CA PRO A 53 0.13 2.47 7.61
C PRO A 53 -1.29 2.06 7.24
N TRP A 54 -1.48 1.66 5.99
CA TRP A 54 -2.77 1.13 5.53
C TRP A 54 -3.34 0.06 6.46
N SER A 55 -2.53 -0.88 6.94
CA SER A 55 -2.98 -1.91 7.87
C SER A 55 -3.43 -1.41 9.24
N GLY A 56 -2.99 -0.22 9.66
CA GLY A 56 -3.41 0.41 10.92
C GLY A 56 -4.74 1.16 10.80
N LEU A 57 -5.16 1.51 9.58
CA LEU A 57 -6.38 2.26 9.31
C LEU A 57 -7.60 1.35 9.18
N TYR A 58 -7.93 0.68 10.29
CA TYR A 58 -9.11 -0.17 10.39
C TYR A 58 -10.39 0.65 10.16
N ASN A 59 -11.33 0.13 9.37
CA ASN A 59 -12.61 0.75 9.04
C ASN A 59 -12.55 2.12 8.32
N CYS A 60 -11.38 2.54 7.82
CA CYS A 60 -11.19 3.83 7.15
C CYS A 60 -11.11 3.73 5.61
N GLN A 61 -11.46 2.59 5.03
CA GLN A 61 -11.32 2.33 3.59
C GLN A 61 -12.14 3.30 2.72
N SER A 62 -13.26 3.83 3.24
CA SER A 62 -14.07 4.82 2.55
C SER A 62 -13.37 6.17 2.43
N PHE A 63 -12.64 6.61 3.46
CA PHE A 63 -11.85 7.84 3.42
C PHE A 63 -10.68 7.73 2.44
N ILE A 64 -9.96 6.60 2.50
CA ILE A 64 -8.85 6.32 1.58
C ILE A 64 -9.36 6.27 0.13
N ARG A 65 -10.51 5.63 -0.11
CA ARG A 65 -11.10 5.55 -1.45
C ARG A 65 -11.46 6.92 -2.00
N LYS A 66 -12.13 7.77 -1.22
CA LYS A 66 -12.48 9.13 -1.62
C LYS A 66 -11.23 9.96 -1.95
N PHE A 67 -10.17 9.81 -1.16
CA PHE A 67 -8.88 10.44 -1.44
C PHE A 67 -8.32 9.99 -2.79
N HIS A 68 -8.22 8.67 -3.03
CA HIS A 68 -7.72 8.18 -4.32
C HIS A 68 -8.59 8.60 -5.51
N GLU A 69 -9.92 8.58 -5.36
CA GLU A 69 -10.86 9.07 -6.38
C GLU A 69 -10.59 10.52 -6.75
N ALA A 70 -10.40 11.39 -5.75
CA ALA A 70 -10.10 12.79 -5.96
C ALA A 70 -8.72 12.99 -6.63
N GLU A 71 -7.69 12.31 -6.16
CA GLU A 71 -6.33 12.43 -6.70
C GLU A 71 -6.20 11.87 -8.12
N LEU A 72 -6.89 10.76 -8.43
CA LEU A 72 -6.98 10.20 -9.78
C LEU A 72 -7.73 11.16 -10.72
N ALA A 73 -8.84 11.74 -10.27
CA ALA A 73 -9.62 12.70 -11.06
C ALA A 73 -8.86 14.01 -11.30
N ALA A 74 -8.05 14.45 -10.33
CA ALA A 74 -7.18 15.61 -10.45
C ALA A 74 -5.93 15.35 -11.31
N GLY A 75 -5.60 14.07 -11.60
CA GLY A 75 -4.38 13.69 -12.30
C GLY A 75 -3.11 13.80 -11.43
N CYS A 76 -3.26 13.86 -10.11
CA CYS A 76 -2.14 13.88 -9.16
C CYS A 76 -1.61 12.47 -8.85
N LEU A 77 -2.46 11.45 -9.03
CA LEU A 77 -2.09 10.04 -8.78
C LEU A 77 -2.05 9.27 -10.10
N ASP A 78 -0.85 9.14 -10.66
CA ASP A 78 -0.60 8.40 -11.89
C ASP A 78 -0.18 6.94 -11.66
N LEU A 79 -0.22 6.16 -12.74
CA LEU A 79 0.24 4.77 -12.76
C LEU A 79 1.77 4.72 -12.59
N TYR A 80 2.24 4.14 -11.49
CA TYR A 80 3.66 3.86 -11.30
C TYR A 80 3.88 2.57 -10.53
N TRP A 81 5.02 1.93 -10.77
CA TRP A 81 5.40 0.71 -10.05
C TRP A 81 6.58 0.99 -9.13
N ALA A 82 6.73 0.17 -8.09
CA ALA A 82 7.92 0.22 -7.26
C ALA A 82 9.17 0.01 -8.13
N VAL A 83 10.27 0.68 -7.80
CA VAL A 83 11.56 0.53 -8.51
C VAL A 83 12.02 -0.93 -8.54
N ALA A 84 11.70 -1.70 -7.48
CA ALA A 84 12.00 -3.12 -7.39
C ALA A 84 11.09 -4.02 -8.25
N CYS A 85 10.08 -3.46 -8.93
CA CYS A 85 9.20 -4.22 -9.80
C CYS A 85 10.00 -4.72 -11.02
N PRO A 86 10.06 -6.04 -11.25
CA PRO A 86 10.89 -6.58 -12.33
C PRO A 86 10.32 -6.23 -13.70
N ALA A 87 11.22 -6.16 -14.69
CA ALA A 87 10.83 -5.99 -16.08
C ALA A 87 10.04 -7.18 -16.62
N THR A 88 10.18 -8.37 -16.04
CA THR A 88 9.37 -9.56 -16.39
C THR A 88 8.49 -9.96 -15.22
N TYR A 89 7.20 -10.14 -15.46
CA TYR A 89 6.22 -10.42 -14.41
C TYR A 89 5.12 -11.36 -14.90
N GLU A 90 4.43 -11.98 -13.95
CA GLU A 90 3.19 -12.72 -14.13
C GLU A 90 1.98 -11.82 -13.80
N THR A 91 0.80 -12.16 -14.31
CA THR A 91 -0.47 -11.48 -13.99
C THR A 91 -1.35 -12.38 -13.13
N ASP A 92 -2.22 -11.79 -12.31
CA ASP A 92 -3.25 -12.51 -11.55
C ASP A 92 -4.63 -11.97 -11.95
N VAL A 93 -5.56 -12.87 -12.27
CA VAL A 93 -6.92 -12.52 -12.73
C VAL A 93 -7.70 -11.71 -11.70
N ASP A 94 -7.41 -11.90 -10.41
CA ASP A 94 -8.08 -11.18 -9.31
C ASP A 94 -7.38 -9.86 -8.95
N LEU A 95 -6.24 -9.55 -9.59
CA LEU A 95 -5.43 -8.37 -9.32
C LEU A 95 -5.20 -7.58 -10.62
N PRO A 96 -6.24 -6.94 -11.17
CA PRO A 96 -6.09 -6.15 -12.39
C PRO A 96 -5.06 -5.03 -12.21
N ALA A 97 -4.16 -4.90 -13.18
CA ALA A 97 -3.03 -3.96 -13.23
C ALA A 97 -1.92 -4.20 -12.19
N TRP A 98 -2.00 -5.28 -11.40
CA TRP A 98 -0.91 -5.71 -10.54
C TRP A 98 0.05 -6.63 -11.29
N ARG A 99 1.32 -6.55 -10.91
CA ARG A 99 2.39 -7.40 -11.44
C ARG A 99 2.86 -8.37 -10.38
N VAL A 100 3.05 -9.63 -10.74
CA VAL A 100 3.47 -10.69 -9.81
C VAL A 100 4.87 -11.16 -10.17
N ALA A 101 5.77 -11.12 -9.19
CA ALA A 101 7.11 -11.66 -9.32
C ALA A 101 7.25 -12.92 -8.47
N THR A 102 7.56 -14.05 -9.10
CA THR A 102 7.86 -15.29 -8.40
C THR A 102 9.37 -15.50 -8.34
N ARG A 103 9.90 -15.67 -7.13
CA ARG A 103 11.30 -16.03 -6.88
C ARG A 103 11.35 -17.38 -6.17
N ARG A 104 12.19 -18.29 -6.66
CA ARG A 104 12.49 -19.54 -5.97
C ARG A 104 13.67 -19.33 -5.01
N THR A 105 13.51 -19.72 -3.75
CA THR A 105 14.58 -19.67 -2.75
C THR A 105 15.54 -20.85 -2.90
N ALA A 106 16.70 -20.78 -2.25
CA ALA A 106 17.64 -21.91 -2.19
C ALA A 106 17.01 -23.18 -1.57
N SER A 107 16.02 -23.01 -0.70
CA SER A 107 15.24 -24.12 -0.12
C SER A 107 14.16 -24.68 -1.06
N GLY A 108 14.06 -24.18 -2.30
CA GLY A 108 13.05 -24.58 -3.27
C GLY A 108 11.66 -24.00 -3.03
N ARG A 109 11.46 -23.21 -1.96
CA ARG A 109 10.19 -22.51 -1.69
C ARG A 109 10.00 -21.39 -2.70
N GLU A 110 8.77 -21.22 -3.16
CA GLU A 110 8.40 -20.11 -4.02
C GLU A 110 7.92 -18.93 -3.17
N GLN A 111 8.49 -17.77 -3.43
CA GLN A 111 8.08 -16.50 -2.83
C GLN A 111 7.52 -15.60 -3.91
N LYS A 112 6.27 -15.18 -3.73
CA LYS A 112 5.60 -14.24 -4.62
C LYS A 112 5.60 -12.83 -4.02
N THR A 113 5.89 -11.85 -4.86
CA THR A 113 5.73 -10.43 -4.54
C THR A 113 4.75 -9.83 -5.53
N PHE A 114 3.74 -9.13 -5.01
CA PHE A 114 2.67 -8.50 -5.76
C PHE A 114 2.93 -7.01 -5.76
N PHE A 115 3.10 -6.43 -6.94
CA PHE A 115 3.38 -5.01 -7.15
C PHE A 115 2.12 -4.31 -7.65
N GLY A 116 1.68 -3.31 -6.89
CA GLY A 116 0.52 -2.49 -7.21
C GLY A 116 0.82 -1.41 -8.25
N PRO A 117 -0.23 -0.92 -8.92
CA PRO A 117 -0.15 0.16 -9.92
C PRO A 117 0.13 1.54 -9.34
N LEU A 118 0.15 1.70 -8.02
CA LEU A 118 0.50 2.97 -7.37
C LEU A 118 1.78 2.82 -6.54
N GLY A 119 2.68 1.94 -6.96
CA GLY A 119 3.97 1.71 -6.31
C GLY A 119 3.95 0.81 -5.09
N GLU A 120 2.79 0.30 -4.65
CA GLU A 120 2.75 -0.64 -3.53
C GLU A 120 3.47 -1.94 -3.89
N HIS A 121 4.00 -2.64 -2.89
CA HIS A 121 4.33 -4.05 -3.04
C HIS A 121 4.11 -4.82 -1.74
N VAL A 122 3.53 -6.01 -1.88
CA VAL A 122 3.21 -6.89 -0.75
C VAL A 122 3.58 -8.33 -1.07
N ARG A 123 3.82 -9.13 -0.02
CA ARG A 123 4.14 -10.58 -0.14
C ARG A 123 2.95 -11.49 0.14
N SER A 124 1.74 -10.92 0.27
CA SER A 124 0.51 -11.66 0.50
C SER A 124 -0.51 -11.31 -0.57
N ARG A 125 -1.05 -12.34 -1.24
CA ARG A 125 -2.13 -12.18 -2.22
C ARG A 125 -3.37 -11.54 -1.61
N SER A 126 -3.73 -11.92 -0.37
CA SER A 126 -4.90 -11.36 0.30
C SER A 126 -4.75 -9.87 0.58
N ARG A 127 -3.55 -9.42 0.96
CA ARG A 127 -3.26 -7.99 1.14
C ARG A 127 -3.33 -7.25 -0.19
N ALA A 128 -2.82 -7.81 -1.28
CA ALA A 128 -2.95 -7.23 -2.61
C ALA A 128 -4.43 -7.06 -3.02
N GLN A 129 -5.25 -8.11 -2.80
CA GLN A 129 -6.69 -8.07 -3.07
C GLN A 129 -7.47 -7.08 -2.18
N GLN A 130 -6.97 -6.78 -0.99
CA GLN A 130 -7.56 -5.75 -0.14
C GLN A 130 -7.17 -4.35 -0.60
N LEU A 131 -5.90 -4.16 -1.00
CA LEU A 131 -5.40 -2.90 -1.55
C LEU A 131 -6.11 -2.52 -2.86
N THR A 132 -6.44 -3.48 -3.73
CA THR A 132 -7.20 -3.21 -4.96
C THR A 132 -8.57 -2.59 -4.72
N ARG A 133 -9.16 -2.78 -3.53
CA ARG A 133 -10.47 -2.23 -3.16
C ARG A 133 -10.38 -0.78 -2.70
N LEU A 134 -9.18 -0.22 -2.57
CA LEU A 134 -8.97 1.14 -2.05
C LEU A 134 -9.04 2.21 -3.14
N TYR A 135 -8.98 1.86 -4.42
CA TYR A 135 -9.09 2.83 -5.51
C TYR A 135 -9.88 2.23 -6.66
N PRO A 136 -10.78 3.00 -7.30
CA PRO A 136 -11.36 2.57 -8.55
C PRO A 136 -10.26 2.63 -9.62
N LEU A 137 -9.92 1.47 -10.17
CA LEU A 137 -8.98 1.39 -11.29
C LEU A 137 -9.56 2.14 -12.50
N PRO A 138 -8.86 3.13 -13.07
CA PRO A 138 -9.26 3.72 -14.33
C PRO A 138 -9.42 2.66 -15.43
N SER A 139 -10.44 2.82 -16.28
CA SER A 139 -10.72 1.90 -17.39
C SER A 139 -9.50 1.74 -18.32
N SER A 140 -8.73 2.81 -18.51
CA SER A 140 -7.49 2.82 -19.28
C SER A 140 -6.42 1.87 -18.72
N TRP A 141 -6.40 1.63 -17.41
CA TRP A 141 -5.41 0.75 -16.77
C TRP A 141 -5.80 -0.73 -16.88
N HIS A 142 -7.07 -1.03 -17.19
CA HIS A 142 -7.51 -2.40 -17.43
C HIS A 142 -6.89 -3.01 -18.70
N ALA A 143 -6.49 -2.18 -19.67
CA ALA A 143 -5.79 -2.65 -20.87
C ALA A 143 -4.36 -3.15 -20.55
N ALA A 144 -3.68 -2.52 -19.58
CA ALA A 144 -2.40 -3.00 -19.06
C ALA A 144 -2.54 -4.27 -18.19
N ALA A 145 -3.78 -4.64 -17.83
CA ALA A 145 -4.13 -5.75 -16.95
C ALA A 145 -4.56 -7.02 -17.69
N GLN A 146 -4.62 -7.02 -19.03
CA GLN A 146 -5.06 -8.21 -19.75
C GLN A 146 -4.13 -9.39 -19.48
N PRO A 147 -4.68 -10.59 -19.19
CA PRO A 147 -3.87 -11.76 -18.93
C PRO A 147 -3.24 -12.23 -20.24
N ALA A 148 -2.00 -11.81 -20.49
CA ALA A 148 -1.16 -12.58 -21.38
C ALA A 148 -0.85 -13.90 -20.66
N SER A 149 -1.17 -15.03 -21.28
CA SER A 149 -0.77 -16.34 -20.77
C SER A 149 0.76 -16.42 -20.79
N GLY A 150 1.41 -16.27 -19.64
CA GLY A 150 2.87 -16.38 -19.48
C GLY A 150 3.54 -15.12 -18.89
N LEU A 151 4.87 -15.13 -18.89
CA LEU A 151 5.70 -14.00 -18.44
C LEU A 151 5.54 -12.81 -19.40
N VAL A 152 5.13 -11.66 -18.86
CA VAL A 152 4.95 -10.40 -19.59
C VAL A 152 6.18 -9.52 -19.37
N LYS A 153 6.64 -8.83 -20.42
CA LYS A 153 7.67 -7.78 -20.31
C LYS A 153 7.02 -6.42 -20.08
N ALA A 154 7.39 -5.72 -19.02
CA ALA A 154 7.00 -4.35 -18.71
C ALA A 154 7.81 -3.35 -19.53
N GLN A 155 7.13 -2.36 -20.12
CA GLN A 155 7.74 -1.05 -20.37
C GLN A 155 7.49 -0.22 -19.10
N ASN A 156 8.54 0.25 -18.42
CA ASN A 156 8.38 1.15 -17.27
C ASN A 156 8.38 2.61 -17.78
N PRO A 157 7.25 3.34 -17.77
CA PRO A 157 7.22 4.74 -18.18
C PRO A 157 8.07 5.62 -17.26
N ALA A 158 8.16 5.29 -15.96
CA ALA A 158 8.93 6.07 -14.97
C ALA A 158 10.46 5.89 -15.08
N ALA A 159 10.95 4.92 -15.87
CA ALA A 159 12.38 4.75 -16.10
C ALA A 159 12.96 5.73 -17.14
N THR A 160 12.12 6.58 -17.75
CA THR A 160 12.55 7.52 -18.81
C THR A 160 12.90 8.92 -18.27
N GLU A 161 12.59 9.26 -17.01
CA GLU A 161 12.84 10.61 -16.45
C GLU A 161 13.70 10.61 -15.16
N LEU A 162 14.79 9.85 -15.13
CA LEU A 162 15.90 10.11 -14.21
C LEU A 162 17.23 10.01 -14.98
N ILE A 163 17.38 10.87 -15.99
CA ILE A 163 18.68 11.28 -16.52
C ILE A 163 18.67 12.80 -16.54
N VAL A 164 19.07 13.42 -15.43
CA VAL A 164 19.71 14.74 -15.40
C VAL A 164 20.83 14.68 -14.37
#